data_AF-A0A2A3Y326-F1
#
_entry.id   AF-A0A2A3Y326-F1
#
_cell.length_a   1.000
_cell.length_b   1.000
_cell.length_c   1.000
_cell.angle_alpha   90.00
_cell.angle_beta   90.00
_cell.angle_gamma   90.00
#
_symmetry.space_group_name_H-M   'P 1'
#
loop_
_entity.id
_entity.type
_entity.pdbx_description
1 polymer ?
#
loop_
_entity_poly.entity_id
_entity_poly.type
_entity_poly.pdbx_seq_one_letter_code
_entity_poly.pdbx_strand_id
1 'polypeptide(L)'
;MVKGENVVLPSDFERVGVKNVSAAGDQSPNTVDVTFTKDGTKVFRALTEKAAQTGSSERLLLKIGGEVQAVVTVMQAIDNGRVQIDFSPDHSAQEAIDLIQAG
;
A
#
# COMPACT_ATOMS: atom_id res chain seq x y z
N MET A 1 -7.37 7.96 14.10
CA MET A 1 -8.10 7.85 12.82
C MET A 1 -7.08 7.93 11.70
N VAL A 2 -7.18 7.05 10.71
CA VAL A 2 -6.35 7.09 9.49
C VAL A 2 -7.28 7.47 8.35
N LYS A 3 -7.06 8.62 7.69
CA LYS A 3 -7.92 9.13 6.61
C LYS A 3 -9.43 9.13 6.93
N GLY A 4 -9.80 9.43 8.17
CA GLY A 4 -11.22 9.43 8.62
C GLY A 4 -11.77 8.07 9.05
N GLU A 5 -11.01 6.98 8.91
CA GLU A 5 -11.39 5.65 9.40
C GLU A 5 -10.85 5.40 10.82
N ASN A 6 -11.67 4.74 11.65
CA ASN A 6 -11.26 4.31 12.99
C ASN A 6 -10.72 2.89 12.91
N VAL A 7 -9.39 2.77 12.78
CA VAL A 7 -8.68 1.51 12.60
C VAL A 7 -7.77 1.26 13.80
N VAL A 8 -7.75 0.01 14.26
CA VAL A 8 -6.79 -0.47 15.26
C VAL A 8 -5.48 -0.75 14.55
N LEU A 9 -4.40 -0.11 14.98
CA LEU A 9 -3.07 -0.33 14.41
C LEU A 9 -2.50 -1.67 14.91
N PRO A 10 -1.84 -2.46 14.05
CA PRO A 10 -1.14 -3.66 14.47
C PRO A 10 0.09 -3.29 15.31
N SER A 11 0.59 -4.25 16.08
CA SER A 11 1.85 -4.07 16.83
C SER A 11 3.04 -3.91 15.89
N ASP A 12 3.00 -4.58 14.73
CA ASP A 12 4.11 -4.68 13.79
C ASP A 12 3.64 -4.57 12.33
N PHE A 13 4.58 -4.20 11.46
CA PHE A 13 4.38 -4.13 10.01
C PHE A 13 5.41 -5.02 9.31
N GLU A 14 4.98 -5.67 8.24
CA GLU A 14 5.85 -6.45 7.35
C GLU A 14 6.43 -5.55 6.26
N ARG A 15 7.74 -5.68 6.01
CA ARG A 15 8.41 -4.91 4.96
C ARG A 15 8.23 -5.57 3.60
N VAL A 16 7.72 -4.83 2.64
CA VAL A 16 7.52 -5.29 1.25
C VAL A 16 8.58 -4.67 0.36
N GLY A 17 9.38 -5.50 -0.32
CA GLY A 17 10.39 -5.04 -1.26
C GLY A 17 9.79 -4.43 -2.51
N VAL A 18 10.16 -3.19 -2.83
CA VAL A 18 9.74 -2.47 -4.05
C VAL A 18 10.83 -2.58 -5.11
N LYS A 19 10.43 -2.97 -6.32
CA LYS A 19 11.30 -3.02 -7.51
C LYS A 19 11.27 -1.71 -8.28
N ASN A 20 10.09 -1.11 -8.43
CA ASN A 20 9.89 0.13 -9.16
C ASN A 20 8.70 0.89 -8.59
N VAL A 21 8.76 2.22 -8.65
CA VAL A 21 7.64 3.11 -8.35
C VAL A 21 7.63 4.26 -9.36
N SER A 22 6.44 4.65 -9.81
CA SER A 22 6.25 5.77 -10.76
C SER A 22 4.89 6.42 -10.54
N ALA A 23 4.72 7.68 -10.96
CA ALA A 23 3.41 8.31 -10.96
C ALA A 23 2.46 7.57 -11.93
N ALA A 24 1.18 7.42 -11.55
CA ALA A 24 0.17 6.76 -12.38
C ALA A 24 -0.32 7.62 -13.56
N GLY A 25 0.09 8.90 -13.61
CA GLY A 25 -0.13 9.83 -14.72
C GLY A 25 -0.76 11.16 -14.30
N ASP A 26 -0.83 12.11 -15.24
CA ASP A 26 -1.19 13.50 -14.95
C ASP A 26 -2.62 13.71 -14.43
N GLN A 27 -3.52 12.77 -14.73
CA GLN A 27 -4.91 12.81 -14.24
C GLN A 27 -5.07 12.27 -12.80
N SER A 28 -4.03 11.62 -12.26
CA SER A 28 -4.00 11.09 -10.88
C SER A 28 -2.75 11.60 -10.15
N PRO A 29 -2.68 12.91 -9.85
CA PRO A 29 -1.45 13.57 -9.40
C PRO A 29 -0.94 13.10 -8.03
N ASN A 30 -1.74 12.33 -7.28
CA ASN A 30 -1.45 11.83 -5.94
C ASN A 30 -1.34 10.30 -5.91
N THR A 31 -1.19 9.69 -7.08
CA THR A 31 -1.28 8.25 -7.24
C THR A 31 0.01 7.70 -7.85
N VAL A 32 0.48 6.58 -7.31
CA VAL A 32 1.67 5.90 -7.80
C VAL A 32 1.39 4.45 -8.16
N ASP A 33 2.04 4.00 -9.22
CA ASP A 33 2.16 2.59 -9.58
C ASP A 33 3.38 1.99 -8.90
N VAL A 34 3.16 0.96 -8.09
CA VAL A 34 4.20 0.22 -7.39
C VAL A 34 4.33 -1.17 -7.99
N THR A 35 5.55 -1.55 -8.35
CA THR A 35 5.90 -2.93 -8.71
C THR A 35 6.79 -3.49 -7.63
N PHE A 36 6.39 -4.61 -7.03
CA PHE A 36 7.18 -5.28 -5.99
C PHE A 36 8.31 -6.14 -6.57
N THR A 37 9.33 -6.42 -5.75
CA THR A 37 10.31 -7.47 -6.05
C THR A 37 9.64 -8.84 -5.98
N LYS A 38 10.30 -9.90 -6.47
CA LYS A 38 9.73 -11.26 -6.37
C LYS A 38 9.40 -11.66 -4.94
N ASP A 39 10.27 -11.31 -3.97
CA ASP A 39 10.02 -11.62 -2.57
C ASP A 39 8.99 -10.67 -1.95
N GLY A 40 8.99 -9.39 -2.35
CA GLY A 40 7.93 -8.45 -1.99
C GLY A 40 6.55 -8.92 -2.44
N THR A 41 6.42 -9.44 -3.67
CA THR A 41 5.17 -10.02 -4.16
C THR A 41 4.69 -11.19 -3.30
N LYS A 42 5.58 -12.05 -2.81
CA LYS A 42 5.20 -13.17 -1.92
C LYS A 42 4.64 -12.67 -0.60
N VAL A 43 5.33 -11.71 0.03
CA VAL A 43 4.90 -11.10 1.30
C VAL A 43 3.55 -10.40 1.11
N PHE A 44 3.44 -9.55 0.10
CA PHE A 44 2.22 -8.81 -0.19
C PHE A 44 1.04 -9.74 -0.50
N ARG A 45 1.27 -10.78 -1.31
CA ARG A 45 0.25 -11.81 -1.58
C ARG A 45 -0.21 -12.48 -0.28
N ALA A 46 0.69 -12.93 0.58
CA ALA A 46 0.33 -13.59 1.83
C ALA A 46 -0.54 -12.69 2.75
N LEU A 47 -0.20 -11.39 2.84
CA LEU A 47 -0.98 -10.41 3.61
C LEU A 47 -2.36 -10.18 3.00
N THR A 48 -2.45 -10.04 1.67
CA THR A 48 -3.74 -9.86 0.98
C THR A 48 -4.61 -11.11 1.04
N GLU A 49 -4.01 -12.31 1.01
CA GLU A 49 -4.71 -13.58 1.15
C GLU A 49 -5.30 -13.73 2.55
N LYS A 50 -4.52 -13.39 3.59
CA LYS A 50 -5.01 -13.34 4.97
C LYS A 50 -6.18 -12.35 5.12
N ALA A 51 -6.01 -11.11 4.63
CA ALA A 51 -7.06 -10.10 4.71
C ALA A 51 -8.35 -10.55 3.98
N ALA A 52 -8.22 -11.10 2.77
CA ALA A 52 -9.36 -11.58 1.99
C ALA A 52 -10.13 -12.73 2.65
N GLN A 53 -9.45 -13.63 3.36
CA GLN A 53 -10.10 -14.74 4.09
C GLN A 53 -11.02 -14.26 5.21
N THR A 54 -10.73 -13.10 5.81
CA THR A 54 -11.58 -12.48 6.83
C THR A 54 -12.69 -11.62 6.21
N GLY A 55 -12.68 -11.45 4.89
CA GLY A 55 -13.60 -10.60 4.15
C GLY A 55 -13.49 -9.13 4.57
N SER A 56 -14.63 -8.48 4.80
CA SER A 56 -14.68 -7.06 5.15
C SER A 56 -14.30 -6.75 6.61
N SER A 57 -13.93 -7.76 7.41
CA SER A 57 -13.68 -7.60 8.84
C SER A 57 -12.26 -7.16 9.19
N GLU A 58 -11.26 -7.51 8.36
CA GLU A 58 -9.92 -6.94 8.45
C GLU A 58 -9.64 -5.94 7.32
N ARG A 59 -8.76 -4.99 7.61
CA ARG A 59 -8.26 -4.00 6.65
C ARG A 59 -6.75 -4.19 6.50
N LEU A 60 -6.28 -4.11 5.25
CA LEU A 60 -4.86 -4.00 4.99
C LEU A 60 -4.42 -2.56 5.20
N LEU A 61 -3.43 -2.36 6.07
CA LEU A 61 -2.85 -1.04 6.36
C LEU A 61 -1.52 -0.91 5.63
N LEU A 62 -1.37 0.14 4.84
CA LEU A 62 -0.14 0.46 4.11
C LEU A 62 0.61 1.57 4.84
N LYS A 63 1.80 1.25 5.35
CA LYS A 63 2.69 2.19 6.02
C LYS A 63 3.86 2.54 5.12
N ILE A 64 4.07 3.83 4.88
CA ILE A 64 5.10 4.38 4.00
C ILE A 64 5.67 5.63 4.67
N GLY A 65 7.01 5.77 4.71
CA GLY A 65 7.64 6.93 5.34
C GLY A 65 7.39 7.04 6.86
N GLY A 66 7.05 5.95 7.53
CA GLY A 66 6.75 5.96 8.97
C GLY A 66 5.28 6.23 9.33
N GLU A 67 4.42 6.51 8.35
CA GLU A 67 3.00 6.82 8.56
C GLU A 67 2.09 5.88 7.77
N VAL A 68 0.87 5.66 8.28
CA VAL A 68 -0.13 4.87 7.56
C VAL A 68 -0.77 5.75 6.50
N GLN A 69 -0.46 5.44 5.24
CA GLN A 69 -0.89 6.22 4.07
C GLN A 69 -2.18 5.68 3.44
N ALA A 70 -2.51 4.39 3.65
CA ALA A 70 -3.75 3.83 3.13
C ALA A 70 -4.33 2.72 4.02
N VAL A 71 -5.65 2.61 3.98
CA VAL A 71 -6.46 1.57 4.61
C VAL A 71 -7.29 0.94 3.49
N VAL A 72 -7.12 -0.36 3.26
CA VAL A 72 -7.67 -1.02 2.08
C VAL A 72 -8.49 -2.24 2.49
N THR A 73 -9.68 -2.36 1.92
CA THR A 73 -10.45 -3.61 1.98
C THR A 73 -9.96 -4.52 0.88
N VAL A 74 -9.51 -5.72 1.24
CA VAL A 74 -8.97 -6.68 0.27
C VAL A 74 -10.05 -7.72 -0.03
N MET A 75 -10.61 -7.69 -1.23
CA MET A 75 -11.62 -8.67 -1.65
C MET A 75 -11.02 -9.99 -2.11
N GLN A 76 -9.79 -9.95 -2.63
CA GLN A 76 -9.07 -11.10 -3.15
C GLN A 76 -7.57 -10.88 -3.01
N ALA A 77 -6.81 -11.97 -2.91
CA ALA A 77 -5.36 -11.92 -2.89
C ALA A 77 -4.82 -11.28 -4.16
N ILE A 78 -3.81 -10.42 -4.04
CA ILE A 78 -3.14 -9.78 -5.18
C ILE A 78 -1.88 -10.60 -5.48
N ASP A 79 -1.81 -11.16 -6.69
CA ASP A 79 -0.79 -12.12 -7.10
C ASP A 79 0.23 -11.57 -8.11
N ASN A 80 -0.14 -10.52 -8.85
CA ASN A 80 0.67 -9.95 -9.93
C ASN A 80 1.82 -9.03 -9.47
N GLY A 81 1.88 -8.70 -8.17
CA GLY A 81 2.91 -7.85 -7.58
C GLY A 81 2.88 -6.39 -8.05
N ARG A 82 1.77 -5.93 -8.63
CA ARG A 82 1.59 -4.56 -9.10
C ARG A 82 0.35 -3.96 -8.44
N VAL A 83 0.52 -2.79 -7.84
CA VAL A 83 -0.58 -2.08 -7.18
C VAL A 83 -0.51 -0.60 -7.52
N GLN A 84 -1.68 0.00 -7.59
CA GLN A 84 -1.82 1.45 -7.62
C GLN A 84 -2.18 1.91 -6.20
N ILE A 85 -1.50 2.94 -5.70
CA ILE A 85 -1.72 3.47 -4.35
C ILE A 85 -2.09 4.95 -4.47
N ASP A 86 -3.29 5.27 -3.99
CA ASP A 86 -3.77 6.65 -3.88
C ASP A 86 -3.37 7.25 -2.52
N PHE A 87 -2.56 8.31 -2.58
CA PHE A 87 -2.13 9.05 -1.40
C PHE A 87 -3.13 10.15 -1.03
N SER A 88 -2.92 10.79 0.13
CA SER A 88 -3.70 11.98 0.51
C SER A 88 -3.59 13.04 -0.60
N PRO A 89 -4.65 13.86 -0.84
CA PRO A 89 -4.53 15.04 -1.70
C PRO A 89 -3.39 15.99 -1.27
N ASP A 90 -2.95 15.93 -0.01
CA ASP A 90 -1.84 16.72 0.53
C ASP A 90 -0.44 16.19 0.13
N HIS A 91 -0.36 15.03 -0.51
CA HIS A 91 0.89 14.42 -0.98
C HIS A 91 0.88 14.25 -2.49
N SER A 92 1.86 14.83 -3.17
CA SER A 92 2.11 14.58 -4.59
C SER A 92 2.60 13.16 -4.83
N ALA A 93 2.40 12.65 -6.04
CA ALA A 93 2.98 11.39 -6.48
C ALA A 93 4.52 11.37 -6.35
N GLN A 94 5.18 12.53 -6.52
CA GLN A 94 6.64 12.63 -6.37
C GLN A 94 7.06 12.47 -4.91
N GLU A 95 6.38 13.11 -3.97
CA GLU A 95 6.67 12.91 -2.53
C GLU A 95 6.44 11.46 -2.13
N ALA A 96 5.39 10.82 -2.64
CA ALA A 96 5.14 9.40 -2.42
C ALA A 96 6.27 8.51 -2.97
N ILE A 97 6.77 8.80 -4.18
CA ILE A 97 7.92 8.12 -4.78
C ILE A 97 9.15 8.26 -3.87
N ASP A 98 9.45 9.48 -3.42
CA ASP A 98 10.62 9.76 -2.61
C ASP A 98 10.56 9.02 -1.27
N LEU A 99 9.39 8.99 -0.63
CA LEU A 99 9.18 8.24 0.62
C LEU A 99 9.35 6.72 0.44
N ILE A 100 8.87 6.17 -0.68
CA ILE A 100 9.03 4.74 -0.99
C ILE A 100 10.49 4.39 -1.27
N GLN A 101 11.22 5.27 -1.96
CA GLN A 101 12.64 5.06 -2.30
C GLN A 101 13.58 5.26 -1.11
N ALA A 102 13.22 6.12 -0.15
CA ALA A 102 13.97 6.33 1.08
C ALA A 102 14.01 5.08 1.99
N GLY A 103 13.01 4.21 1.87
CA GLY A 103 12.99 2.88 2.47
C GLY A 103 12.31 2.79 3.82
#